data_AF-A0A2E2SUY4-F1
#
_entry.id   AF-A0A2E2SUY4-F1
#
_cell.length_a   1.000
_cell.length_b   1.000
_cell.length_c   1.000
_cell.angle_alpha   90.00
_cell.angle_beta   90.00
_cell.angle_gamma   90.00
#
_symmetry.space_group_name_H-M   'P 1'
#
loop_
_entity.id
_entity.type
_entity.pdbx_description
1 polymer ?
#
loop_
_entity_poly.entity_id
_entity_poly.type
_entity_poly.pdbx_seq_one_letter_code
_entity_poly.pdbx_strand_id
1 'polypeptide(L)'
;MKRKLFTVKSLLFASALFLFASCSEDECASCHLVVMNADGSETELLDLDEYCGDDLHEIEENGYVFNDTIFSDSDGNLLTIPVAPGDAVEVHCGEEHDHDDH
;
A
#
# COMPACT_ATOMS: atom_id res chain seq x y z
N MET A 1 41.61 -55.14 5.92
CA MET A 1 40.52 -54.77 6.84
C MET A 1 40.60 -53.27 7.12
N LYS A 2 39.61 -52.49 6.67
CA LYS A 2 39.52 -51.03 6.92
C LYS A 2 38.07 -50.69 7.25
N ARG A 3 37.90 -49.78 8.20
CA ARG A 3 36.78 -49.66 9.14
C ARG A 3 35.57 -48.93 8.53
N LYS A 4 34.36 -49.35 8.92
CA LYS A 4 33.09 -48.62 8.71
C LYS A 4 33.11 -47.32 9.51
N LEU A 5 32.84 -46.15 8.91
CA LEU A 5 32.38 -44.97 9.67
C LEU A 5 31.61 -43.96 8.77
N PHE A 6 30.31 -43.84 9.10
CA PHE A 6 29.40 -42.69 9.10
C PHE A 6 29.02 -41.94 7.80
N THR A 7 27.75 -42.18 7.42
CA THR A 7 26.83 -41.23 6.81
C THR A 7 26.94 -39.84 7.42
N VAL A 8 27.32 -38.84 6.63
CA VAL A 8 27.10 -37.42 6.95
C VAL A 8 26.40 -36.78 5.76
N LYS A 9 25.09 -36.64 5.96
CA LYS A 9 24.14 -35.95 5.10
C LYS A 9 24.36 -34.45 5.33
N SER A 10 25.35 -33.84 4.67
CA SER A 10 25.55 -32.38 4.73
C SER A 10 24.77 -31.75 3.60
N LEU A 11 23.54 -31.38 3.94
CA LEU A 11 22.58 -30.64 3.13
C LEU A 11 23.24 -29.32 2.69
N LEU A 12 23.41 -29.16 1.38
CA LEU A 12 23.68 -27.88 0.75
C LEU A 12 22.48 -26.97 1.04
N PHE A 13 22.63 -26.01 1.95
CA PHE A 13 21.71 -24.89 2.05
C PHE A 13 22.44 -23.67 1.48
N ALA A 14 22.34 -23.54 0.15
CA ALA A 14 22.60 -22.28 -0.52
C ALA A 14 21.54 -21.29 0.00
N SER A 15 21.93 -20.44 0.94
CA SER A 15 21.09 -19.33 1.36
C SER A 15 21.14 -18.30 0.24
N ALA A 16 20.33 -18.53 -0.79
CA ALA A 16 19.87 -17.46 -1.66
C ALA A 16 19.13 -16.49 -0.74
N LEU A 17 19.80 -15.40 -0.37
CA LEU A 17 19.10 -14.18 -0.02
C LEU A 17 18.37 -13.77 -1.29
N PHE A 18 17.14 -14.27 -1.43
CA PHE A 18 16.10 -13.60 -2.19
C PHE A 18 15.89 -12.29 -1.46
N LEU A 19 16.68 -11.28 -1.83
CA LEU A 19 16.21 -9.91 -1.79
C LEU A 19 15.02 -9.93 -2.75
N PHE A 20 13.82 -10.14 -2.19
CA PHE A 20 12.59 -9.76 -2.84
C PHE A 20 12.68 -8.24 -3.00
N ALA A 21 13.39 -7.79 -4.03
CA ALA A 21 13.02 -6.56 -4.67
C ALA A 21 11.56 -6.78 -5.04
N SER A 22 10.65 -6.14 -4.29
CA SER A 22 9.24 -6.09 -4.63
C SER A 22 9.12 -5.20 -5.87
N CYS A 23 9.56 -5.75 -7.00
CA CYS A 23 9.19 -5.31 -8.32
C CYS A 23 8.56 -6.55 -8.93
N SER A 24 7.37 -6.89 -8.43
CA SER A 24 6.49 -7.81 -9.14
C SER A 24 6.26 -7.25 -10.53
N GLU A 25 6.21 -8.14 -11.52
CA GLU A 25 5.88 -7.83 -12.91
C GLU A 25 4.41 -7.38 -13.07
N ASP A 26 3.71 -7.23 -11.95
CA ASP A 26 2.36 -6.72 -11.74
C ASP A 26 2.48 -5.30 -11.14
N GLU A 27 1.90 -4.31 -11.80
CA GLU A 27 1.82 -2.93 -11.33
C GLU A 27 1.02 -2.87 -10.02
N CYS A 28 1.72 -2.82 -8.88
CA CYS A 28 1.12 -2.70 -7.55
C CYS A 28 1.41 -1.32 -6.97
N ALA A 29 0.40 -0.72 -6.34
CA ALA A 29 0.52 0.57 -5.69
C ALA A 29 -0.39 0.66 -4.46
N SER A 30 0.12 1.30 -3.41
CA SER A 30 -0.71 1.76 -2.29
C SER A 30 -1.54 2.94 -2.74
N CYS A 31 -2.82 2.96 -2.37
CA CYS A 31 -3.74 4.05 -2.67
C CYS A 31 -4.18 4.76 -1.40
N HIS A 32 -4.52 6.03 -1.51
CA HIS A 32 -5.08 6.82 -0.42
C HIS A 32 -6.21 7.73 -0.94
N LEU A 33 -7.20 8.00 -0.09
CA LEU A 33 -8.24 8.98 -0.39
C LEU A 33 -7.81 10.36 0.05
N VAL A 34 -7.96 11.33 -0.84
CA VAL A 34 -7.81 12.75 -0.50
C VAL A 34 -9.10 13.51 -0.73
N VAL A 35 -9.23 14.62 -0.01
CA VAL A 35 -10.22 15.67 -0.30
C VAL A 35 -9.50 16.98 -0.61
N MET A 36 -9.96 17.67 -1.65
CA MET A 36 -9.51 19.00 -2.00
C MET A 36 -10.18 20.03 -1.09
N ASN A 37 -9.40 20.73 -0.27
CA ASN A 37 -9.88 21.78 0.60
C ASN A 37 -10.21 23.07 -0.18
N ALA A 38 -11.01 23.94 0.43
CA ALA A 38 -11.39 25.23 -0.18
C ALA A 38 -10.20 26.18 -0.40
N ASP A 39 -9.08 25.97 0.29
CA ASP A 39 -7.83 26.72 0.11
C ASP A 39 -6.92 26.11 -0.97
N GLY A 40 -7.35 25.00 -1.60
CA GLY A 40 -6.62 24.28 -2.65
C GLY A 40 -5.54 23.34 -2.11
N SER A 41 -5.49 23.10 -0.80
CA SER A 41 -4.68 22.02 -0.22
C SER A 41 -5.41 20.68 -0.27
N GLU A 42 -4.68 19.58 -0.30
CA GLU A 42 -5.23 18.23 -0.19
C GLU A 42 -5.11 17.74 1.25
N THR A 43 -6.09 16.94 1.70
CA THR A 43 -6.03 16.25 3.00
C THR A 43 -6.31 14.79 2.79
N GLU A 44 -5.37 13.96 3.21
CA GLU A 44 -5.51 12.51 3.26
C GLU A 44 -6.55 12.11 4.31
N LEU A 45 -7.51 11.31 3.87
CA LEU A 45 -8.62 10.86 4.70
C LEU A 45 -8.39 9.45 5.21
N LEU A 46 -7.93 8.56 4.33
CA LEU A 46 -7.82 7.14 4.59
C LEU A 46 -6.76 6.52 3.69
N ASP A 47 -5.86 5.77 4.30
CA ASP A 47 -4.99 4.83 3.61
C ASP A 47 -5.82 3.61 3.18
N LEU A 48 -5.83 3.34 1.89
CA LEU A 48 -6.40 2.12 1.34
C LEU A 48 -5.35 1.00 1.30
N ASP A 49 -5.79 -0.21 0.98
CA ASP A 49 -4.89 -1.33 0.75
C ASP A 49 -4.02 -1.12 -0.51
N GLU A 50 -3.03 -2.00 -0.68
CA GLU A 50 -2.25 -2.12 -1.92
C GLU A 50 -3.11 -2.81 -2.99
N TYR A 51 -3.27 -2.15 -4.14
CA TYR A 51 -3.97 -2.69 -5.30
C TYR A 51 -2.97 -3.05 -6.40
N CYS A 52 -3.24 -4.11 -7.16
CA CYS A 52 -2.37 -4.60 -8.21
C CYS A 52 -3.12 -4.86 -9.52
N GLY A 53 -2.47 -4.57 -10.65
CA GLY A 53 -2.97 -4.91 -11.98
C GLY A 53 -4.33 -4.28 -12.29
N ASP A 54 -5.29 -5.10 -12.71
CA ASP A 54 -6.64 -4.62 -13.09
C ASP A 54 -7.36 -3.92 -11.93
N ASP A 55 -7.15 -4.35 -10.67
CA ASP A 55 -7.79 -3.72 -9.50
C ASP A 55 -7.25 -2.31 -9.25
N LEU A 56 -5.95 -2.10 -9.52
CA LEU A 56 -5.31 -0.78 -9.47
C LEU A 56 -5.87 0.12 -10.57
N HIS A 57 -6.00 -0.41 -11.79
CA HIS A 57 -6.57 0.34 -12.90
C HIS A 57 -8.05 0.69 -12.65
N GLU A 58 -8.82 -0.23 -12.06
CA GLU A 58 -10.22 -0.03 -11.76
C GLU A 58 -10.43 1.08 -10.73
N ILE A 59 -9.62 1.13 -9.67
CA ILE A 59 -9.74 2.16 -8.64
C ILE A 59 -9.27 3.53 -9.13
N GLU A 60 -8.24 3.60 -9.98
CA GLU A 60 -7.79 4.85 -10.60
C GLU A 60 -8.84 5.40 -11.60
N GLU A 61 -9.50 4.53 -12.38
CA GLU A 61 -10.49 4.95 -13.37
C GLU A 61 -11.87 5.25 -12.77
N ASN A 62 -12.31 4.49 -11.78
CA ASN A 62 -13.66 4.58 -11.22
C ASN A 62 -13.72 5.31 -9.87
N GLY A 63 -12.57 5.53 -9.22
CA GLY A 63 -12.47 6.11 -7.88
C GLY A 63 -12.92 5.16 -6.78
N TYR A 64 -13.09 5.69 -5.58
CA TYR A 64 -13.48 4.92 -4.39
C TYR A 64 -14.80 5.41 -3.80
N VAL A 65 -15.69 4.47 -3.48
CA VAL A 65 -16.98 4.76 -2.84
C VAL A 65 -16.98 4.26 -1.41
N PHE A 66 -17.03 5.20 -0.46
CA PHE A 66 -17.20 4.92 0.96
C PHE A 66 -18.67 5.09 1.37
N ASN A 67 -19.10 4.29 2.34
CA ASN A 67 -20.51 4.26 2.79
C ASN A 67 -20.77 5.07 4.06
N ASP A 68 -19.71 5.41 4.81
CA ASP A 68 -19.79 6.08 6.10
C ASP A 68 -19.18 7.48 6.04
N THR A 69 -19.71 8.41 6.83
CA THR A 69 -19.11 9.75 6.95
C THR A 69 -17.75 9.68 7.62
N ILE A 70 -16.74 10.30 7.00
CA ILE A 70 -15.38 10.42 7.52
C ILE A 70 -15.31 11.69 8.38
N PHE A 71 -14.90 11.55 9.63
CA PHE A 71 -14.80 12.65 10.59
C PHE A 71 -13.37 13.04 10.95
N SER A 72 -12.40 12.21 10.57
CA SER A 72 -10.98 12.40 10.87
C SER A 72 -10.12 12.11 9.64
N ASP A 73 -8.95 12.74 9.56
CA ASP A 73 -7.91 12.43 8.57
C ASP A 73 -7.16 11.12 8.92
N SER A 74 -6.23 10.71 8.06
CA SER A 74 -5.38 9.51 8.24
C SER A 74 -4.53 9.59 9.53
N ASP A 75 -4.12 10.80 9.94
CA ASP A 75 -3.40 11.08 11.20
C ASP A 75 -4.30 11.04 12.45
N GLY A 76 -5.62 10.92 12.28
CA GLY A 76 -6.62 10.89 13.35
C GLY A 76 -7.05 12.25 13.89
N ASN A 77 -6.67 13.37 13.24
CA ASN A 77 -7.17 14.69 13.58
C ASN A 77 -8.60 14.86 13.05
N LEU A 78 -9.44 15.61 13.78
CA LEU A 78 -10.81 15.88 13.36
C LEU A 78 -10.83 16.82 12.15
N LEU A 79 -11.58 16.44 11.12
CA LEU A 79 -11.84 17.28 9.97
C LEU A 79 -12.70 18.48 10.39
N THR A 80 -12.38 19.65 9.84
CA THR A 80 -13.19 20.85 10.06
C THR A 80 -14.59 20.70 9.45
N ILE A 81 -14.68 19.95 8.34
CA ILE A 81 -15.91 19.58 7.66
C ILE A 81 -15.86 18.07 7.43
N PRO A 82 -16.79 17.27 8.00
CA PRO A 82 -16.85 15.84 7.73
C PRO A 82 -17.15 15.57 6.26
N VAL A 83 -16.55 14.52 5.71
CA VAL A 83 -16.74 14.10 4.31
C VAL A 83 -17.82 13.02 4.28
N ALA A 84 -18.96 13.33 3.67
CA ALA A 84 -20.11 12.44 3.58
C ALA A 84 -20.08 11.58 2.30
N PRO A 85 -20.76 10.42 2.28
CA PRO A 85 -20.88 9.61 1.07
C PRO A 85 -21.44 10.43 -0.09
N GLY A 86 -20.70 10.46 -1.21
CA GLY A 86 -21.05 11.23 -2.41
C GLY A 86 -20.44 12.63 -2.49
N ASP A 87 -19.68 13.06 -1.48
CA ASP A 87 -18.79 14.22 -1.61
C ASP A 87 -17.65 13.90 -2.60
N ALA A 88 -17.14 14.94 -3.25
CA ALA A 88 -16.04 14.80 -4.20
C ALA A 88 -14.75 14.46 -3.44
N VAL A 89 -14.25 13.25 -3.66
CA VAL A 89 -12.95 12.77 -3.19
C VAL A 89 -12.13 12.30 -4.38
N GLU A 90 -10.81 12.31 -4.23
CA GLU A 90 -9.88 11.79 -5.22
C GLU A 90 -9.12 10.61 -4.63
N VAL A 91 -8.78 9.64 -5.48
CA VAL A 91 -7.95 8.49 -5.10
C VAL A 91 -6.60 8.68 -5.74
N HIS A 92 -5.57 8.70 -4.93
CA HIS A 92 -4.19 8.80 -5.38
C HIS A 92 -3.51 7.47 -5.12
N CYS A 93 -2.96 6.86 -6.16
CA CYS A 93 -2.28 5.58 -6.09
C CYS A 93 -0.83 5.75 -6.55
N GLY A 94 0.09 5.07 -5.86
CA GLY A 94 1.50 5.02 -6.27
C GLY A 94 2.26 6.33 -6.06
N GLU A 95 1.68 7.27 -5.31
CA GLU A 95 2.43 8.38 -4.76
C GLU A 95 3.37 7.82 -3.70
N GLU A 96 4.65 7.75 -4.06
CA GLU A 96 5.73 7.53 -3.12
C GLU A 96 5.68 8.71 -2.14
N HIS A 97 4.95 8.55 -1.03
CA HIS A 97 5.32 9.27 0.17
C HIS A 97 6.76 8.84 0.43
N ASP A 98 7.71 9.71 0.09
CA ASP A 98 9.09 9.63 0.53
C ASP A 98 9.04 9.51 2.06
N HIS A 99 8.87 8.29 2.56
CA HIS A 99 9.23 7.91 3.89
C HIS A 99 10.76 8.00 3.89
N ASP A 100 11.26 9.21 4.05
CA ASP A 100 12.61 9.48 4.52
C ASP A 100 12.73 8.80 5.89
N ASP A 101 13.07 7.50 5.87
CA ASP A 101 13.57 6.74 7.01
C ASP A 101 14.79 7.51 7.59
N HIS A 102 14.57 8.23 8.69
CA HIS A 102 15.63 8.87 9.48
C HIS A 102 15.82 8.20 10.84
#